data_AF-Q8UH94-F1
#
_entry.id   AF-Q8UH94-F1
#
_cell.length_a   1.000
_cell.length_b   1.000
_cell.length_c   1.000
_cell.angle_alpha   90.00
_cell.angle_beta   90.00
_cell.angle_gamma   90.00
#
_symmetry.space_group_name_H-M   'P 1'
#
loop_
_entity.id
_entity.type
_entity.pdbx_description
1 polymer ?
#
loop_
_entity_poly.entity_id
_entity_poly.type
_entity_poly.pdbx_seq_one_letter_code
_entity_poly.pdbx_strand_id
1 'polypeptide(L)' 'MVTSQTQKEFRPGCGYTEADWDAIDFPEMTDDELDNLRPARDVLPPAFFIAMDEYREARRR' A
#
# COMPACT_ATOMS: atom_id res chain seq x y z
N MET A 1 -10.26 -12.45 -8.63
CA MET A 1 -8.93 -11.83 -8.80
C MET A 1 -9.11 -10.34 -8.58
N VAL A 2 -8.67 -9.81 -7.44
CA VAL A 2 -8.71 -8.35 -7.20
C VAL A 2 -7.58 -7.73 -8.02
N THR A 3 -7.93 -7.03 -9.09
CA THR A 3 -6.98 -6.28 -9.91
C THR A 3 -6.60 -5.00 -9.17
N SER A 4 -5.56 -5.06 -8.34
CA SER A 4 -4.94 -3.85 -7.79
C SER A 4 -4.31 -3.10 -8.96
N GLN A 5 -4.94 -2.03 -9.44
CA GLN A 5 -4.33 -1.14 -10.43
C GLN A 5 -3.22 -0.35 -9.74
N THR A 6 -1.97 -0.78 -9.88
CA THR A 6 -0.81 0.04 -9.55
C THR A 6 -0.85 1.29 -10.42
N GLN A 7 -0.86 2.48 -9.81
CA GLN A 7 -0.76 3.73 -10.54
C GLN A 7 0.68 3.87 -11.04
N LYS A 8 0.85 3.81 -12.37
CA LYS A 8 2.15 3.98 -13.03
C LYS A 8 2.45 5.44 -13.39
N GLU A 9 1.42 6.29 -13.36
CA GLU A 9 1.47 7.69 -13.76
C GLU A 9 0.83 8.53 -12.66
N PHE A 10 1.29 9.78 -12.51
CA PHE A 10 0.73 10.72 -11.55
C PHE A 10 -0.75 10.97 -11.80
N ARG A 11 -1.56 10.96 -10.73
CA ARG A 11 -2.96 11.40 -10.78
C ARG A 11 -3.25 12.46 -9.72
N PRO A 12 -3.84 13.61 -10.12
CA PRO A 12 -4.23 14.64 -9.18
C PRO A 12 -5.37 14.16 -8.27
N GLY A 13 -5.48 14.77 -7.08
CA GLY A 13 -6.52 14.46 -6.09
C GLY A 13 -6.13 13.44 -5.02
N CYS A 14 -4.86 13.02 -4.98
CA CYS A 14 -4.35 12.12 -3.95
C CYS A 14 -3.72 12.82 -2.73
N GLY A 15 -3.78 14.16 -2.67
CA GLY A 15 -3.24 14.95 -1.55
C GLY A 15 -1.75 15.26 -1.63
N TYR A 16 -1.09 14.90 -2.72
CA TYR A 16 0.30 15.22 -3.06
C TYR A 16 0.38 15.85 -4.46
N THR A 17 1.43 16.64 -4.71
CA THR A 17 1.67 17.29 -6.01
C THR A 17 2.44 16.37 -6.96
N GLU A 18 2.46 16.74 -8.25
CA GLU A 18 3.28 16.04 -9.26
C GLU A 18 4.77 16.14 -8.94
N ALA A 19 5.22 17.28 -8.39
CA ALA A 19 6.59 17.45 -7.94
C ALA A 19 6.95 16.48 -6.79
N ASP A 20 6.02 16.23 -5.87
CA ASP A 20 6.22 15.24 -4.79
C ASP A 20 6.27 13.80 -5.35
N TRP A 21 5.54 13.55 -6.44
CA TRP A 21 5.55 12.25 -7.13
C TRP A 21 6.85 12.02 -7.89
N ASP A 22 7.31 13.00 -8.66
CA ASP A 22 8.53 12.92 -9.46
C ASP A 22 9.80 12.98 -8.60
N ALA A 23 9.71 13.49 -7.37
CA ALA A 23 10.84 13.51 -6.44
C ALA A 23 11.19 12.12 -5.89
N ILE A 24 10.33 11.12 -6.08
CA ILE A 24 10.51 9.77 -5.56
C ILE A 24 11.02 8.86 -6.68
N ASP A 25 12.25 8.38 -6.53
CA ASP A 25 12.76 7.28 -7.35
C ASP A 25 12.10 5.95 -6.92
N PHE A 26 11.70 5.14 -7.90
CA PHE A 26 11.15 3.80 -7.68
C PHE A 26 12.20 2.74 -8.09
N PRO A 27 13.23 2.49 -7.27
CA PRO A 27 14.19 1.43 -7.58
C PRO A 27 13.48 0.07 -7.61
N GLU A 28 13.88 -0.79 -8.54
CA GLU A 28 13.41 -2.18 -8.55
C GLU A 28 13.94 -2.90 -7.31
N MET A 29 13.06 -3.65 -6.65
CA MET A 29 13.42 -4.52 -5.54
C MET A 29 14.19 -5.73 -6.08
N THR A 30 15.26 -6.11 -5.41
CA THR A 30 16.05 -7.30 -5.79
C THR A 30 15.29 -8.58 -5.44
N ASP A 31 15.61 -9.69 -6.13
CA ASP A 31 14.99 -11.00 -5.84
C ASP A 31 15.23 -11.44 -4.39
N ASP A 32 16.43 -11.19 -3.85
CA ASP A 32 16.77 -11.49 -2.46
C ASP A 32 15.92 -10.69 -1.46
N GLU A 33 15.62 -9.42 -1.75
CA GLU A 33 14.74 -8.60 -0.91
C GLU A 33 13.30 -9.09 -0.97
N LEU A 34 12.85 -9.53 -2.16
CA LEU A 34 11.51 -10.07 -2.37
C LEU A 34 11.31 -11.38 -1.59
N ASP A 35 12.31 -12.27 -1.59
CA ASP A 35 12.28 -13.54 -0.87
C ASP A 35 12.21 -13.37 0.66
N ASN A 36 12.73 -12.25 1.17
CA ASN A 36 12.69 -11.93 2.60
C ASN A 36 11.38 -11.25 3.05
N LEU A 37 10.46 -10.94 2.13
CA LEU A 37 9.18 -10.34 2.49
C LEU A 37 8.33 -11.32 3.30
N ARG A 38 7.90 -10.87 4.48
CA ARG A 38 7.02 -11.66 5.35
C ARG A 38 5.58 -11.19 5.21
N PRO A 39 4.60 -12.12 5.29
CA PRO A 39 3.19 -11.75 5.33
C PRO A 39 2.92 -10.72 6.43
N ALA A 40 2.11 -9.69 6.11
CA ALA A 40 1.81 -8.62 7.06
C ALA A 40 1.23 -9.12 8.40
N ARG A 41 0.50 -10.25 8.37
CA ARG A 41 -0.06 -10.89 9.57
C ARG A 41 0.99 -11.43 10.54
N ASP A 42 2.18 -11.76 10.04
CA ASP A 42 3.26 -12.32 10.83
C ASP A 42 4.16 -11.22 11.46
N VAL A 43 4.03 -9.98 10.98
CA VAL A 43 4.88 -8.85 11.39
C VAL A 43 4.10 -7.79 12.16
N LEU A 44 2.87 -7.47 11.73
CA LEU A 44 2.08 -6.40 12.31
C LEU A 44 1.25 -6.89 13.52
N PRO A 45 1.00 -6.03 14.53
CA PRO A 45 0.16 -6.38 15.66
C PRO A 45 -1.27 -6.76 15.24
N PRO A 46 -1.92 -7.73 15.88
CA PRO A 46 -3.31 -8.11 15.59
C PRO A 46 -4.30 -6.94 15.68
N ALA A 47 -4.05 -5.99 16.58
CA ALA A 47 -4.89 -4.79 16.75
C ALA A 47 -5.01 -3.95 15.48
N PHE A 48 -3.97 -3.91 14.63
CA PHE A 48 -4.03 -3.21 13.35
C PHE A 48 -5.11 -3.79 12.44
N PHE A 49 -5.17 -5.12 12.34
CA PHE A 49 -6.15 -5.79 11.49
C PHE A 49 -7.57 -5.65 12.01
N ILE A 50 -7.77 -5.71 13.33
CA ILE A 50 -9.08 -5.47 13.96
C ILE A 50 -9.59 -4.08 13.60
N ALA A 51 -8.76 -3.05 13.80
CA ALA A 51 -9.13 -1.67 13.47
C ALA A 51 -9.45 -1.48 11.97
N MET A 52 -8.70 -2.15 11.08
CA MET A 52 -8.97 -2.11 9.64
C MET A 52 -10.31 -2.77 9.27
N ASP A 53 -10.69 -3.86 9.93
CA ASP A 53 -11.98 -4.52 9.69
C ASP A 53 -13.14 -3.68 10.24
N GLU A 54 -13.00 -3.08 11.43
CA GLU A 54 -13.99 -2.13 11.96
C GLU A 54 -14.21 -0.93 11.03
N TYR A 55 -13.13 -0.35 10.50
CA TYR A 55 -13.23 0.75 9.52
C TYR A 55 -13.97 0.33 8.25
N ARG A 56 -13.72 -0.88 7.74
CA ARG A 56 -14.39 -1.42 6.55
C ARG A 56 -15.88 -1.62 6.79
N GLU A 57 -16.27 -2.16 7.95
CA GLU A 57 -17.68 -2.33 8.31
C GLU A 57 -18.39 -0.99 8.49
N ALA A 58 -17.73 -0.02 9.13
CA ALA A 58 -18.27 1.34 9.26
C ALA A 58 -18.53 2.01 7.90
N ARG A 59 -17.71 1.74 6.88
CA ARG A 59 -17.90 2.25 5.51
C ARG A 59 -18.99 1.53 4.72
N ARG A 60 -19.34 0.29 5.10
CA ARG A 60 -20.40 -0.48 4.43
C ARG A 60 -21.81 -0.09 4.88
N ARG A 61 -21.92 0.56 6.05
CA ARG A 61 -23.18 1.06 6.62
C ARG A 61 -23.49 2.47 6.12
#